data_AF-A0A067QG34-F1
#
_entry.id   AF-A0A067QG34-F1
#
_cell.length_a   1.000
_cell.length_b   1.000
_cell.length_c   1.000
_cell.angle_alpha   90.00
_cell.angle_beta   90.00
_cell.angle_gamma   90.00
#
_symmetry.space_group_name_H-M   'P 1'
#
loop_
_entity.id
_entity.type
_entity.pdbx_description
1 polymer ?
#
loop_
_entity_poly.entity_id
_entity_poly.type
_entity_poly.pdbx_seq_one_letter_code
_entity_poly.pdbx_strand_id
1 'polypeptide(L)'
;MADHSPLLRSFSVPSFSRVEDPSQYPALKGIESFRAPNLRQLILAESWHPSILPFPSSRLTNIHIGDSIEDVRAKLKLTSCFDILRQCVELTHCRLYVDDPDDSRPPTTFNADPIVLPQLRFFQLNWSYHDSLLIERLVAPKLKELRYEPPYFSDM
;
A
#
# COMPACT_ATOMS: atom_id res chain seq x y z
N MET A 1 -3.74 -35.28 4.84
CA MET A 1 -3.15 -34.09 4.20
C MET A 1 -2.99 -33.07 5.30
N ALA A 2 -1.77 -32.70 5.64
CA ALA A 2 -1.53 -31.85 6.81
C ALA A 2 -1.88 -30.39 6.47
N ASP A 3 -2.91 -29.87 7.13
CA ASP A 3 -3.39 -28.48 7.11
C ASP A 3 -2.37 -27.53 7.77
N HIS A 4 -1.14 -27.50 7.27
CA HIS A 4 -0.13 -26.54 7.69
C HIS A 4 -0.39 -25.20 7.02
N SER A 5 -1.54 -24.60 7.33
CA SER A 5 -1.79 -23.20 7.01
C SER A 5 -0.78 -22.37 7.80
N PRO A 6 0.11 -21.59 7.15
CA PRO A 6 1.16 -20.91 7.87
C PRO A 6 0.54 -19.94 8.89
N LEU A 7 1.01 -20.03 10.13
CA LEU A 7 0.65 -19.14 11.24
C LEU A 7 1.15 -17.70 11.04
N LEU A 8 1.67 -17.39 9.85
CA LEU A 8 2.26 -16.10 9.54
C LEU A 8 1.21 -15.00 9.65
N ARG A 9 1.45 -14.09 10.59
CA ARG A 9 0.60 -12.92 10.85
C ARG A 9 1.19 -11.62 10.32
N SER A 10 2.51 -11.58 10.11
CA SER A 10 3.21 -10.41 9.61
C SER A 10 4.15 -10.83 8.49
N PHE A 11 4.12 -10.07 7.40
CA PHE A 11 4.96 -10.26 6.24
C PHE A 11 5.57 -8.91 5.87
N SER A 12 6.88 -8.88 5.75
CA SER A 12 7.64 -7.69 5.44
C SER A 12 8.65 -7.96 4.34
N VAL A 13 8.58 -7.17 3.28
CA VAL A 13 9.65 -7.07 2.29
C VAL A 13 10.43 -5.79 2.60
N PRO A 14 11.66 -5.90 3.13
CA PRO A 14 12.47 -4.74 3.44
C PRO A 14 12.94 -4.05 2.15
N SER A 15 13.35 -2.80 2.29
CA SER A 15 14.13 -2.12 1.26
C SER A 15 15.44 -2.87 1.06
N PHE A 16 15.78 -3.17 -0.20
CA PHE A 16 17.10 -3.68 -0.55
C PHE A 16 17.87 -2.49 -1.12
N SER A 17 19.02 -2.16 -0.50
CA SER A 17 19.92 -1.11 -1.00
C SER A 17 20.04 -1.16 -2.53
N ARG A 18 19.55 -0.10 -3.20
CA ARG A 18 19.51 0.15 -4.65
C ARG A 18 20.10 -0.99 -5.49
N VAL A 19 19.27 -1.96 -5.87
CA VAL A 19 19.57 -2.78 -7.04
C VAL A 19 18.97 -2.04 -8.23
N GLU A 20 19.82 -1.53 -9.11
CA GLU A 20 19.46 -0.66 -10.24
C GLU A 20 18.58 -1.34 -11.31
N ASP A 21 18.30 -2.64 -11.14
CA ASP A 21 17.61 -3.49 -12.11
C ASP A 21 16.51 -4.37 -11.47
N PRO A 22 15.23 -4.02 -11.65
CA PRO A 22 14.09 -4.82 -11.19
C PRO A 22 14.04 -6.24 -11.79
N SER A 23 14.70 -6.49 -12.92
CA SER A 23 14.79 -7.82 -13.54
C SER A 23 15.74 -8.76 -12.79
N GLN A 24 16.54 -8.22 -11.87
CA GLN A 24 17.47 -8.97 -11.00
C GLN A 24 16.86 -9.39 -9.65
N TYR A 25 15.53 -9.44 -9.51
CA TYR A 25 14.87 -10.13 -8.40
C TYR A 25 14.42 -11.55 -8.80
N PRO A 26 15.33 -12.55 -8.94
CA PRO A 26 14.94 -13.94 -9.11
C PRO A 26 14.25 -14.52 -7.86
N ALA A 27 14.27 -13.78 -6.74
CA ALA A 27 13.83 -14.21 -5.41
C ALA A 27 12.31 -14.37 -5.22
N LEU A 28 11.48 -14.06 -6.23
CA LEU A 28 10.02 -14.15 -6.13
C LEU A 28 9.37 -15.29 -6.87
N LYS A 29 10.14 -16.08 -7.62
CA LYS A 29 9.60 -17.32 -8.20
C LYS A 29 9.12 -18.22 -7.06
N GLY A 30 7.82 -18.22 -6.80
CA GLY A 30 7.16 -18.94 -5.70
C GLY A 30 6.46 -18.08 -4.65
N ILE A 31 6.59 -16.75 -4.69
CA ILE A 31 5.85 -15.91 -3.75
C ILE A 31 4.36 -15.80 -4.11
N GLU A 32 4.03 -15.93 -5.40
CA GLU A 32 2.66 -16.01 -5.89
C GLU A 32 1.93 -17.29 -5.42
N SER A 33 2.68 -18.35 -5.09
CA SER A 33 2.12 -19.57 -4.48
C SER A 33 2.10 -19.50 -2.94
N PHE A 34 2.65 -18.45 -2.34
CA PHE A 34 2.61 -18.24 -0.90
C PHE A 34 1.19 -17.93 -0.44
N ARG A 35 0.64 -18.81 0.41
CA ARG A 35 -0.69 -18.66 1.00
C ARG A 35 -0.54 -18.35 2.49
N ALA A 36 -0.86 -17.13 2.91
CA ALA A 36 -0.89 -16.75 4.31
C ALA A 36 -2.29 -16.28 4.74
N PRO A 37 -3.25 -17.19 4.97
CA PRO A 37 -4.65 -16.81 5.25
C PRO A 37 -4.86 -16.16 6.63
N ASN A 38 -3.85 -16.20 7.49
CA ASN A 38 -3.85 -15.55 8.80
C ASN A 38 -3.05 -14.25 8.82
N LEU A 39 -2.61 -13.76 7.66
CA LEU A 39 -1.84 -12.54 7.56
C LEU A 39 -2.68 -11.34 8.02
N ARG A 40 -2.11 -10.53 8.90
CA ARG A 40 -2.70 -9.32 9.48
C ARG A 40 -1.90 -8.07 9.14
N GLN A 41 -0.58 -8.22 8.98
CA GLN A 41 0.32 -7.10 8.75
C GLN A 41 1.10 -7.31 7.46
N LEU A 42 1.08 -6.27 6.63
CA LEU A 42 1.78 -6.23 5.36
C LEU A 42 2.66 -4.98 5.32
N ILE A 43 3.97 -5.19 5.14
CA ILE A 43 4.96 -4.13 4.98
C ILE A 43 5.69 -4.37 3.65
N LEU A 44 5.58 -3.43 2.74
CA LEU A 44 6.18 -3.48 1.42
C LEU A 44 6.97 -2.18 1.21
N ALA A 45 8.30 -2.23 1.33
CA ALA A 45 9.14 -1.08 0.98
C ALA A 45 9.24 -0.89 -0.55
N GLU A 46 9.84 0.20 -1.04
CA GLU A 46 10.21 0.41 -2.46
C GLU A 46 9.09 0.07 -3.49
N SER A 47 9.47 -0.37 -4.69
CA SER A 47 8.61 -0.60 -5.87
C SER A 47 7.70 -1.84 -5.76
N TRP A 48 7.47 -2.37 -4.56
CA TRP A 48 6.67 -3.57 -4.36
C TRP A 48 5.17 -3.23 -4.45
N HIS A 49 4.57 -3.56 -5.58
CA HIS A 49 3.12 -3.40 -5.74
C HIS A 49 2.38 -4.42 -4.87
N PRO A 50 1.39 -4.02 -4.04
CA PRO A 50 0.73 -4.96 -3.15
C PRO A 50 -0.19 -5.97 -3.86
N SER A 51 -0.34 -5.89 -5.20
CA SER A 51 -1.09 -6.84 -6.01
C SER A 51 -0.26 -8.06 -6.43
N ILE A 52 1.08 -7.98 -6.30
CA ILE A 52 2.01 -9.07 -6.65
C ILE A 52 1.81 -10.29 -5.75
N LEU A 53 1.14 -10.11 -4.61
CA LEU A 53 1.07 -11.10 -3.55
C LEU A 53 -0.39 -11.41 -3.20
N PRO A 54 -0.81 -12.68 -3.23
CA PRO A 54 -2.19 -13.08 -2.96
C PRO A 54 -2.45 -13.12 -1.45
N PHE A 55 -2.49 -11.94 -0.83
CA PHE A 55 -2.77 -11.80 0.58
C PHE A 55 -4.27 -11.77 0.88
N PRO A 56 -4.70 -12.16 2.10
CA PRO A 56 -6.08 -12.02 2.53
C PRO A 56 -6.40 -10.56 2.87
N SER A 57 -6.60 -9.70 1.86
CA SER A 57 -6.81 -8.26 2.02
C SER A 57 -7.86 -7.91 3.09
N SER A 58 -8.97 -8.66 3.15
CA SER A 58 -10.06 -8.46 4.11
C SER A 58 -9.68 -8.66 5.57
N ARG A 59 -8.56 -9.33 5.86
CA ARG A 59 -8.06 -9.63 7.20
C ARG A 59 -6.89 -8.76 7.62
N LEU A 60 -6.36 -7.94 6.72
CA LEU A 60 -5.24 -7.07 7.01
C LEU A 60 -5.68 -5.96 7.97
N THR A 61 -4.96 -5.84 9.09
CA THR A 61 -5.15 -4.80 10.11
C THR A 61 -4.10 -3.70 9.99
N ASN A 62 -2.95 -3.99 9.36
CA ASN A 62 -1.85 -3.05 9.17
C ASN A 62 -1.30 -3.14 7.75
N ILE A 63 -1.25 -2.01 7.06
CA ILE A 63 -0.58 -1.86 5.77
C ILE A 63 0.47 -0.75 5.87
N HIS A 64 1.66 -1.04 5.37
CA HIS A 64 2.74 -0.08 5.21
C HIS A 64 3.34 -0.28 3.81
N ILE A 65 3.23 0.76 2.98
CA ILE A 65 3.74 0.77 1.61
C ILE A 65 4.77 1.90 1.50
N GLY A 66 5.96 1.59 0.99
CA GLY A 66 7.11 2.48 0.91
C GLY A 66 7.74 2.76 2.28
N ASP A 67 8.61 3.76 2.31
CA ASP A 67 9.20 4.33 3.52
C ASP A 67 9.31 5.87 3.39
N SER A 68 9.48 6.54 4.51
CA SER A 68 9.65 7.99 4.66
C SER A 68 10.86 8.58 3.92
N ILE A 69 11.91 7.78 3.71
CA ILE A 69 13.11 8.19 2.99
C ILE A 69 12.80 8.22 1.47
N GLU A 70 13.11 9.34 0.82
CA GLU A 70 12.78 9.60 -0.59
C GLU A 70 13.19 8.47 -1.55
N ASP A 71 14.43 7.98 -1.43
CA ASP A 71 14.99 6.93 -2.29
C ASP A 71 14.31 5.55 -2.18
N VAL A 72 13.50 5.34 -1.14
CA VAL A 72 12.85 4.04 -0.83
C VAL A 72 11.33 4.15 -0.73
N ARG A 73 10.76 5.29 -1.17
CA ARG A 73 9.33 5.42 -1.42
C ARG A 73 8.87 4.41 -2.47
N ALA A 74 7.58 4.10 -2.40
CA ALA A 74 7.01 3.18 -3.35
C ALA A 74 6.77 3.87 -4.70
N LYS A 75 7.52 3.44 -5.72
CA LYS A 75 7.39 3.91 -7.11
C LYS A 75 6.18 3.25 -7.77
N LEU A 76 4.98 3.66 -7.35
CA LEU A 76 3.71 3.14 -7.85
C LEU A 76 2.68 4.26 -7.93
N LYS A 77 1.68 4.10 -8.80
CA LYS A 77 0.57 5.05 -8.85
C LYS A 77 -0.26 4.93 -7.57
N LEU A 78 -0.59 6.03 -6.90
CA LEU A 78 -1.39 6.01 -5.67
C LEU A 78 -2.74 5.31 -5.91
N THR A 79 -3.29 5.50 -7.10
CA THR A 79 -4.54 4.87 -7.54
C THR A 79 -4.49 3.35 -7.52
N SER A 80 -3.32 2.73 -7.71
CA SER A 80 -3.14 1.29 -7.57
C SER A 80 -3.37 0.78 -6.14
N CYS A 81 -3.23 1.64 -5.12
CA CYS A 81 -3.55 1.28 -3.75
C CYS A 81 -5.06 1.24 -3.48
N PHE A 82 -5.89 1.92 -4.28
CA PHE A 82 -7.31 2.12 -3.96
C PHE A 82 -8.08 0.82 -3.92
N ASP A 83 -7.86 -0.05 -4.91
CA ASP A 83 -8.55 -1.33 -4.99
C ASP A 83 -8.19 -2.27 -3.83
N ILE A 84 -6.97 -2.14 -3.33
CA ILE A 84 -6.47 -2.92 -2.20
C ILE A 84 -7.09 -2.38 -0.91
N LEU A 85 -7.06 -1.05 -0.72
CA LEU A 85 -7.69 -0.40 0.44
C LEU A 85 -9.18 -0.72 0.53
N ARG A 86 -9.92 -0.73 -0.59
CA ARG A 86 -11.34 -1.12 -0.64
C ARG A 86 -11.60 -2.53 -0.12
N GLN A 87 -10.64 -3.43 -0.25
CA GLN A 87 -10.76 -4.81 0.23
C GLN A 87 -10.39 -4.96 1.72
N CYS A 88 -9.70 -3.98 2.32
CA CYS A 88 -9.15 -4.07 3.67
C CYS A 88 -10.11 -3.58 4.76
N VAL A 89 -11.26 -4.24 4.89
CA VAL A 89 -12.33 -3.83 5.82
C VAL A 89 -11.94 -3.89 7.31
N GLU A 90 -10.94 -4.70 7.68
CA GLU A 90 -10.41 -4.80 9.05
C GLU A 90 -9.21 -3.87 9.30
N LEU A 91 -8.84 -3.01 8.34
CA LEU A 91 -7.66 -2.15 8.44
C LEU A 91 -7.79 -1.17 9.59
N THR A 92 -6.79 -1.13 10.46
CA THR A 92 -6.72 -0.23 11.62
C THR A 92 -5.62 0.81 11.48
N HIS A 93 -4.52 0.46 10.80
CA HIS A 93 -3.37 1.33 10.56
C HIS A 93 -2.95 1.23 9.11
N CYS A 94 -2.81 2.37 8.45
CA CYS A 94 -2.36 2.44 7.06
C CYS A 94 -1.30 3.54 6.92
N ARG A 95 -0.17 3.18 6.30
CA ARG A 95 0.93 4.08 5.94
C ARG A 95 1.22 3.93 4.46
N LEU A 96 1.15 5.05 3.74
CA LEU A 96 1.41 5.13 2.31
C LEU A 96 2.50 6.19 2.10
N TYR A 97 3.67 5.73 1.68
CA TYR A 97 4.77 6.57 1.21
C TYR A 97 4.97 6.26 -0.27
N VAL A 98 4.23 6.96 -1.10
CA VAL A 98 4.11 6.64 -2.52
C VAL A 98 4.71 7.78 -3.33
N ASP A 99 5.72 7.48 -4.12
CA ASP A 99 6.26 8.36 -5.14
C ASP A 99 5.44 8.13 -6.41
N ASP A 100 4.28 8.80 -6.49
CA ASP A 100 3.39 8.74 -7.65
C ASP A 100 3.95 9.69 -8.73
N PRO A 101 4.56 9.19 -9.82
CA PRO A 101 5.11 10.07 -10.83
C PRO A 101 4.00 10.95 -11.41
N ASP A 102 4.23 12.26 -11.51
CA ASP A 102 3.29 13.22 -12.08
C ASP A 102 2.93 12.85 -13.52
N ASP A 103 1.84 12.10 -13.65
CA ASP A 103 1.14 11.85 -14.89
C ASP A 103 -0.04 12.82 -14.87
N SER A 104 0.20 14.07 -15.25
CA SER A 104 -0.76 15.19 -15.39
C SER A 104 -2.12 14.86 -16.04
N ARG A 105 -2.30 13.63 -16.50
CA ARG A 105 -3.53 13.05 -17.03
C ARG A 105 -4.27 12.30 -15.91
N PRO A 106 -5.49 12.73 -15.54
CA PRO A 106 -6.32 11.95 -14.63
C PRO A 106 -6.52 10.54 -15.19
N PRO A 107 -6.53 9.48 -14.34
CA PRO A 107 -6.67 8.11 -14.81
C PRO A 107 -7.96 7.94 -15.61
N THR A 108 -7.84 7.44 -16.85
CA THR A 108 -8.94 7.33 -17.82
C THR A 108 -10.05 6.36 -17.41
N THR A 109 -9.77 5.45 -16.47
CA THR A 109 -10.72 4.45 -15.94
C THR A 109 -10.68 4.46 -14.42
N PHE A 110 -11.12 5.56 -13.82
CA PHE A 110 -11.05 5.70 -12.38
C PHE A 110 -12.39 5.37 -11.72
N ASN A 111 -12.45 4.24 -11.02
CA ASN A 111 -13.63 3.86 -10.23
C ASN A 111 -13.85 4.91 -9.12
N ALA A 112 -14.96 5.64 -9.19
CA ALA A 112 -15.34 6.70 -8.25
C ALA A 112 -15.87 6.20 -6.89
N ASP A 113 -15.96 4.88 -6.70
CA ASP A 113 -16.48 4.30 -5.47
C ASP A 113 -15.70 4.73 -4.22
N PRO A 114 -16.39 5.00 -3.10
CA PRO A 114 -15.75 5.31 -1.82
C PRO A 114 -14.79 4.21 -1.35
N ILE A 115 -13.75 4.62 -0.63
CA ILE A 115 -12.83 3.74 0.09
C ILE A 115 -13.30 3.67 1.54
N VAL A 116 -14.12 2.67 1.86
CA VAL A 116 -14.73 2.52 3.19
C VAL A 116 -13.84 1.68 4.09
N LEU A 117 -13.25 2.31 5.12
CA LEU A 117 -12.36 1.68 6.09
C LEU A 117 -12.93 1.84 7.52
N PRO A 118 -13.91 0.99 7.92
CA PRO A 118 -14.73 1.22 9.10
C PRO A 118 -13.98 1.06 10.43
N GLN A 119 -12.81 0.39 10.41
CA GLN A 119 -11.98 0.15 11.59
C GLN A 119 -10.71 1.02 11.62
N LEU A 120 -10.49 1.87 10.61
CA LEU A 120 -9.26 2.65 10.49
C LEU A 120 -9.16 3.65 11.64
N ARG A 121 -8.02 3.63 12.34
CA ARG A 121 -7.72 4.51 13.47
C ARG A 121 -6.55 5.43 13.18
N PHE A 122 -5.60 4.98 12.39
CA PHE A 122 -4.41 5.72 12.00
C PHE A 122 -4.26 5.68 10.48
N PHE A 123 -4.14 6.86 9.87
CA PHE A 123 -3.83 7.02 8.45
C PHE A 123 -2.65 7.95 8.28
N GLN A 124 -1.67 7.54 7.50
CA GLN A 124 -0.55 8.37 7.09
C GLN A 124 -0.39 8.30 5.58
N LEU A 125 -0.43 9.46 4.94
CA LEU A 125 -0.17 9.63 3.51
C LEU A 125 0.99 10.60 3.35
N ASN A 126 1.96 10.21 2.53
CA ASN A 126 3.13 11.01 2.29
C ASN A 126 3.51 11.04 0.81
N TRP A 127 3.74 12.26 0.29
CA TRP A 127 4.40 12.54 -0.99
C TRP A 127 3.75 11.96 -2.25
N SER A 128 2.43 11.82 -2.29
CA SER A 128 1.72 11.29 -3.47
C SER A 128 1.03 12.39 -4.29
N TYR A 129 1.29 12.43 -5.60
CA TYR A 129 0.43 13.14 -6.54
C TYR A 129 -0.99 12.51 -6.53
N HIS A 130 -2.02 13.33 -6.79
CA HIS A 130 -3.44 12.94 -6.72
C HIS A 130 -3.94 12.45 -5.34
N ASP A 131 -3.26 12.82 -4.25
CA ASP A 131 -3.71 12.60 -2.87
C ASP A 131 -5.15 13.08 -2.60
N SER A 132 -5.57 14.18 -3.22
CA SER A 132 -6.93 14.71 -3.14
C SER A 132 -7.98 13.64 -3.45
N LEU A 133 -7.73 12.78 -4.44
CA LEU A 133 -8.65 11.71 -4.83
C LEU A 133 -8.81 10.65 -3.72
N LEU A 134 -7.74 10.38 -2.97
CA LEU A 134 -7.80 9.43 -1.85
C LEU A 134 -8.56 10.06 -0.69
N ILE A 135 -8.24 11.32 -0.37
CA ILE A 135 -8.85 12.05 0.74
C ILE A 135 -10.36 12.24 0.51
N GLU A 136 -10.77 12.64 -0.70
CA GLU A 136 -12.19 12.84 -1.06
C GLU A 136 -13.03 11.56 -0.95
N ARG A 137 -12.40 10.39 -1.09
CA ARG A 137 -13.09 9.11 -1.15
C ARG A 137 -12.97 8.29 0.13
N LEU A 138 -12.07 8.66 1.03
CA LEU A 138 -11.81 7.94 2.25
C LEU A 138 -12.97 8.13 3.24
N VAL A 139 -13.68 7.04 3.54
CA VAL A 139 -14.71 7.00 4.57
C VAL A 139 -14.19 6.19 5.76
N ALA A 140 -13.69 6.89 6.78
CA ALA A 140 -13.06 6.29 7.97
C ALA A 140 -13.67 6.84 9.28
N PRO A 141 -14.86 6.37 9.69
CA PRO A 141 -15.62 6.95 10.82
C PRO A 141 -14.95 6.80 12.19
N LYS A 142 -13.91 5.95 12.31
CA LYS A 142 -13.17 5.71 13.56
C LYS A 142 -11.76 6.31 13.54
N LEU A 143 -11.43 7.12 12.54
CA LEU A 143 -10.11 7.70 12.39
C LEU A 143 -9.80 8.60 13.59
N LYS A 144 -8.67 8.35 14.24
CA LYS A 144 -8.20 9.12 15.41
C LYS A 144 -6.99 9.95 15.08
N GLU A 145 -6.17 9.50 14.15
CA GLU A 145 -4.92 10.15 13.78
C GLU A 145 -4.77 10.16 12.26
N LEU A 146 -4.57 11.36 11.73
CA LEU A 146 -4.27 11.63 10.33
C LEU A 146 -2.92 12.34 10.26
N ARG A 147 -1.97 11.77 9.54
CA ARG A 147 -0.70 12.44 9.18
C ARG A 147 -0.66 12.59 7.68
N TYR A 148 -0.48 13.82 7.21
CA TYR A 148 -0.48 14.13 5.81
C TYR A 148 0.67 15.08 5.50
N GLU A 149 1.53 14.66 4.58
CA GLU A 149 2.62 15.46 4.04
C GLU A 149 2.41 15.56 2.52
N PRO A 150 2.00 16.74 2.00
CA PRO A 150 1.80 16.95 0.58
C PRO A 150 3.15 16.87 -0.17
N PRO A 151 3.13 16.54 -1.48
CA PRO A 151 4.33 16.72 -2.30
C PRO A 151 4.78 18.18 -2.25
N TYR A 152 6.09 18.42 -2.15
CA TYR A 152 6.62 19.78 -2.25
C TYR A 152 6.45 20.26 -3.69
N PHE A 153 5.50 21.15 -3.91
CA PHE A 153 5.52 21.99 -5.11
C PHE A 153 6.64 23.01 -4.88
N SER A 154 7.82 22.77 -5.46
CA SER A 154 8.73 23.89 -5.70
C SER A 154 8.01 24.80 -6.67
N ASP A 155 7.57 25.97 -6.20
CA ASP A 155 7.14 27.06 -7.07
C ASP A 155 8.28 27.31 -8.09
N MET A 156 8.12 26.82 -9.31
CA MET A 156 8.92 27.20 -10.48
C MET A 156 8.04 27.96 -11.46
#